data_AF-A0A4Q5NP42-F1
#
_entry.id   AF-A0A4Q5NP42-F1
#
_cell.length_a   1.000
_cell.length_b   1.000
_cell.length_c   1.000
_cell.angle_alpha   90.00
_cell.angle_beta   90.00
_cell.angle_gamma   90.00
#
_symmetry.space_group_name_H-M   'P 1'
#
loop_
_entity.id
_entity.type
_entity.pdbx_description
1 polymer ?
#
loop_
_entity_poly.entity_id
_entity_poly.type
_entity_poly.pdbx_seq_one_letter_code
_entity_poly.pdbx_strand_id
1 'polypeptide(L)'
;MQEQPTPRSNHASRRFSDEEANEIYKRAAEIESKTLFLDERLTGEQVEQAANAAGISDEAVNAAIAQIEREQQEAKTVLVSKAKKRGQILTISGIIVGLIAINGVLNQRGLSARMATVDSSRANVETTLQRRQDLLPNIQRLAKANLAGERELIAALSKPNVDGATIELARQKLENRGVQNGALDEIAGTENRIAVARRRFNESASEYNRNASSFPTSVWRGVFRFPARVDLFAADKSAQTAPTLD
;
A
#
# COMPACT_ATOMS: atom_id res chain seq x y z
N MET A 1 -45.69 35.52 72.72
CA MET A 1 -44.42 36.29 72.67
C MET A 1 -43.67 35.80 71.44
N GLN A 2 -43.33 36.72 70.53
CA GLN A 2 -42.63 36.44 69.27
C GLN A 2 -41.11 36.40 69.54
N GLU A 3 -40.42 35.35 69.11
CA GLU A 3 -38.95 35.34 69.06
C GLU A 3 -38.47 36.04 67.77
N GLN A 4 -37.55 36.99 67.92
CA GLN A 4 -36.91 37.73 66.83
C GLN A 4 -35.80 36.89 66.18
N PRO A 5 -35.57 36.96 64.86
CA PRO A 5 -34.42 36.34 64.21
C PRO A 5 -33.15 37.20 64.36
N THR A 6 -32.01 36.56 64.56
CA THR A 6 -30.68 37.18 64.65
C THR A 6 -30.21 37.74 63.29
N PRO A 7 -29.33 38.77 63.26
CA PRO A 7 -28.89 39.40 62.02
C PRO A 7 -27.87 38.53 61.27
N ARG A 8 -28.09 38.28 59.97
CA ARG A 8 -27.09 37.68 59.07
C ARG A 8 -25.98 38.69 58.78
N SER A 9 -24.72 38.29 58.99
CA SER A 9 -23.53 39.06 58.61
C SER A 9 -23.44 39.24 57.10
N ASN A 10 -23.32 40.49 56.67
CA ASN A 10 -23.18 40.91 55.28
C ASN A 10 -21.71 40.77 54.84
N HIS A 11 -21.33 39.62 54.26
CA HIS A 11 -20.05 39.49 53.57
C HIS A 11 -20.18 40.07 52.15
N ALA A 12 -19.85 41.34 52.01
CA ALA A 12 -19.72 42.00 50.71
C ALA A 12 -18.64 41.29 49.88
N SER A 13 -19.04 40.76 48.72
CA SER A 13 -18.17 40.13 47.72
C SER A 13 -17.25 41.19 47.10
N ARG A 14 -16.02 41.28 47.61
CA ARG A 14 -14.94 42.08 47.01
C ARG A 14 -14.73 41.57 45.57
N ARG A 15 -15.03 42.40 44.57
CA ARG A 15 -14.69 42.10 43.17
C ARG A 15 -13.18 42.23 43.03
N PHE A 16 -12.50 41.15 42.68
CA PHE A 16 -11.07 41.15 42.40
C PHE A 16 -10.78 42.11 41.24
N SER A 17 -9.71 42.90 41.36
CA SER A 17 -9.20 43.71 40.25
C SER A 17 -8.66 42.79 39.14
N ASP A 18 -8.61 43.29 37.90
CA ASP A 18 -8.14 42.50 36.75
C ASP A 18 -6.70 42.00 36.94
N GLU A 19 -5.87 42.76 37.67
CA GLU A 19 -4.50 42.41 38.00
C GLU A 19 -4.43 41.27 39.03
N GLU A 20 -5.28 41.31 40.07
CA GLU A 20 -5.41 40.23 41.04
C GLU A 20 -5.98 38.96 40.39
N ALA A 21 -6.95 39.09 39.49
CA ALA A 21 -7.50 37.96 38.75
C ALA A 21 -6.41 37.29 37.89
N ASN A 22 -5.57 38.07 37.23
CA ASN A 22 -4.50 37.55 36.38
C ASN A 22 -3.38 36.87 37.20
N GLU A 23 -3.04 37.43 38.37
CA GLU A 23 -2.12 36.83 39.34
C GLU A 23 -2.67 35.48 39.85
N ILE A 24 -3.97 35.43 40.15
CA ILE A 24 -4.67 34.19 40.57
C ILE A 24 -4.64 33.15 39.45
N TYR A 25 -4.94 33.52 38.21
CA TYR A 25 -4.86 32.60 37.07
C TYR A 25 -3.44 32.08 36.86
N LYS A 26 -2.43 32.96 36.96
CA LYS A 26 -1.02 32.59 36.80
C LYS A 26 -0.57 31.63 37.89
N ARG A 27 -0.94 31.89 39.16
CA ARG A 27 -0.64 31.00 40.28
C ARG A 27 -1.42 29.69 40.21
N ALA A 28 -2.66 29.71 39.75
CA ALA A 28 -3.46 28.50 39.53
C ALA A 28 -2.85 27.61 38.45
N ALA A 29 -2.39 28.18 37.33
CA ALA A 29 -1.67 27.45 36.29
C ALA A 29 -0.31 26.93 36.78
N GLU A 30 0.38 27.69 37.63
CA GLU A 30 1.65 27.26 38.24
C GLU A 30 1.43 26.10 39.22
N ILE A 31 0.37 26.15 40.04
CA ILE A 31 -0.06 25.06 40.91
C ILE A 31 -0.49 23.85 40.08
N GLU A 32 -1.27 24.02 39.01
CA GLU A 32 -1.68 22.94 38.12
C GLU A 32 -0.46 22.24 37.49
N SER A 33 0.55 23.01 37.08
CA SER A 33 1.83 22.49 36.56
C SER A 33 2.66 21.75 37.61
N LYS A 34 2.67 22.22 38.87
CA LYS A 34 3.39 21.60 40.00
C LYS A 34 2.66 20.36 40.53
N THR A 35 1.33 20.37 40.52
CA THR A 35 0.48 19.23 40.90
C THR A 35 0.50 18.10 39.87
N LEU A 36 0.95 18.36 38.63
CA LEU A 36 1.20 17.30 37.65
C LEU A 36 2.35 16.36 38.09
N PHE A 37 3.16 16.75 39.09
CA PHE A 37 4.31 15.97 39.57
C PHE A 37 4.47 15.89 41.11
N LEU A 38 3.62 16.54 41.92
CA LEU A 38 3.72 16.52 43.40
C LEU A 38 2.46 15.91 44.04
N ASP A 39 2.58 14.63 44.42
CA ASP A 39 1.63 13.86 45.24
C ASP A 39 1.77 14.19 46.75
N GLU A 40 2.07 15.45 47.11
CA GLU A 40 2.11 15.87 48.52
C GLU A 40 0.74 16.39 48.95
N ARG A 41 -0.20 15.45 49.10
CA ARG A 41 -1.50 15.69 49.70
C ARG A 41 -1.37 15.49 51.21
N LEU A 42 -2.06 16.33 51.99
CA LEU A 42 -2.08 16.27 53.45
C LEU A 42 -2.24 14.82 53.92
N THR A 43 -1.24 14.29 54.63
CA THR A 43 -1.31 12.93 55.18
C THR A 43 -2.35 12.89 56.29
N GLY A 44 -2.97 11.72 56.54
CA GLY A 44 -3.96 11.57 57.63
C GLY A 44 -3.44 12.10 58.97
N GLU A 45 -2.15 11.92 59.22
CA GLU A 45 -1.42 12.44 60.38
C GLU A 45 -1.39 13.97 60.47
N GLN A 46 -1.24 14.68 59.34
CA GLN A 46 -1.28 16.14 59.29
C GLN A 46 -2.69 16.70 59.53
N VAL A 47 -3.72 15.97 59.08
CA VAL A 47 -5.13 16.31 59.33
C VAL A 47 -5.49 16.10 60.80
N GLU A 48 -5.00 15.01 61.39
CA GLU A 48 -5.21 14.66 62.79
C GLU A 48 -4.52 15.64 63.75
N GLN A 49 -3.27 16.06 63.44
CA GLN A 49 -2.56 17.10 64.21
C GLN A 49 -3.26 18.47 64.12
N ALA A 50 -3.72 18.87 62.93
CA ALA A 50 -4.40 20.15 62.75
C ALA A 50 -5.76 20.19 63.45
N ALA A 51 -6.49 19.07 63.49
CA ALA A 51 -7.80 18.99 64.12
C ALA A 51 -7.73 18.91 65.66
N ASN A 52 -6.74 18.22 66.21
CA ASN A 52 -6.44 18.21 67.65
C ASN A 52 -6.07 19.61 68.16
N ALA A 53 -5.30 20.39 67.39
CA ALA A 53 -4.96 21.78 67.73
C ALA A 53 -6.16 22.74 67.71
N ALA A 54 -7.24 22.39 66.99
CA ALA A 54 -8.44 23.19 66.84
C ALA A 54 -9.62 22.78 67.75
N GLY A 55 -9.47 21.71 68.55
CA GLY A 55 -10.51 21.22 69.47
C GLY A 55 -11.72 20.56 68.78
N ILE A 56 -11.53 20.02 67.57
CA ILE A 56 -12.57 19.32 66.79
C ILE A 56 -12.71 17.87 67.31
N SER A 57 -13.92 17.33 67.41
CA SER A 57 -14.14 15.96 67.91
C SER A 57 -13.55 14.88 67.00
N ASP A 58 -12.96 13.85 67.59
CA ASP A 58 -12.33 12.71 66.87
C ASP A 58 -13.25 12.08 65.82
N GLU A 59 -14.57 12.06 66.04
CA GLU A 59 -15.57 11.56 65.10
C GLU A 59 -15.62 12.40 63.81
N ALA A 60 -15.58 13.73 63.92
CA ALA A 60 -15.57 14.63 62.77
C ALA A 60 -14.23 14.57 62.01
N VAL A 61 -13.12 14.37 62.71
CA VAL A 61 -11.79 14.20 62.13
C VAL A 61 -11.70 12.89 61.34
N ASN A 62 -12.12 11.78 61.95
CA ASN A 62 -12.12 10.47 61.32
C ASN A 62 -13.09 10.42 60.12
N ALA A 63 -14.25 11.08 60.21
CA ALA A 63 -15.17 11.21 59.08
C ALA A 63 -14.56 12.00 57.92
N ALA A 64 -13.83 13.09 58.21
CA ALA A 64 -13.15 13.91 57.22
C ALA A 64 -11.98 13.14 56.55
N ILE A 65 -11.16 12.42 57.32
CA ILE A 65 -10.09 11.57 56.80
C ILE A 65 -10.67 10.49 55.88
N ALA A 66 -11.71 9.79 56.33
CA ALA A 66 -12.37 8.75 55.52
C ALA A 66 -13.01 9.31 54.24
N GLN A 67 -13.46 10.56 54.23
CA GLN A 67 -13.95 11.21 53.01
C GLN A 67 -12.81 11.57 52.06
N ILE A 68 -11.73 12.17 52.57
CA ILE A 68 -10.53 12.47 51.78
C ILE A 68 -9.97 11.20 51.16
N GLU A 69 -9.86 10.10 51.92
CA GLU A 69 -9.37 8.81 51.41
C GLU A 69 -10.26 8.25 50.30
N ARG A 70 -11.58 8.38 50.41
CA ARG A 70 -12.53 7.96 49.35
C ARG A 70 -12.36 8.78 48.08
N GLU A 71 -12.33 10.11 48.20
CA GLU A 71 -12.10 11.01 47.06
C GLU A 71 -10.73 10.78 46.41
N GLN A 72 -9.70 10.47 47.22
CA GLN A 72 -8.37 10.09 46.77
C GLN A 72 -8.38 8.77 46.01
N GLN A 73 -9.08 7.76 46.52
CA GLN A 73 -9.20 6.45 45.87
C GLN A 73 -9.96 6.56 44.55
N GLU A 74 -11.07 7.30 44.52
CA GLU A 74 -11.82 7.56 43.29
C GLU A 74 -10.95 8.28 42.24
N ALA A 75 -10.24 9.33 42.64
CA ALA A 75 -9.32 10.04 41.74
C ALA A 75 -8.19 9.12 41.21
N LYS A 76 -7.58 8.28 42.07
CA LYS A 76 -6.52 7.34 41.68
C LYS A 76 -7.03 6.30 40.69
N THR A 77 -8.23 5.73 40.90
CA THR A 77 -8.80 4.74 39.95
C THR A 77 -9.13 5.35 38.58
N VAL A 78 -9.58 6.61 38.54
CA VAL A 78 -9.83 7.34 37.28
C VAL A 78 -8.52 7.60 36.53
N LEU A 79 -7.45 8.02 37.21
CA LEU A 79 -6.15 8.27 36.58
C LEU A 79 -5.51 6.97 36.05
N VAL A 80 -5.54 5.89 36.84
CA VAL A 80 -5.01 4.58 36.43
C VAL A 80 -5.78 4.02 35.24
N SER A 81 -7.12 4.14 35.21
CA SER A 81 -7.92 3.68 34.07
C SER A 81 -7.67 4.50 32.80
N LYS A 82 -7.48 5.82 32.91
CA LYS A 82 -7.07 6.69 31.79
C LYS A 82 -5.69 6.30 31.25
N ALA A 83 -4.72 6.06 32.13
CA ALA A 83 -3.38 5.61 31.74
C ALA A 83 -3.39 4.23 31.05
N LYS A 84 -4.15 3.27 31.60
CA LYS A 84 -4.33 1.93 31.00
C LYS A 84 -4.94 2.00 29.60
N LYS A 85 -5.99 2.82 29.40
CA LYS A 85 -6.61 3.03 28.08
C LYS A 85 -5.62 3.63 27.07
N ARG A 86 -4.82 4.62 27.47
CA ARG A 86 -3.76 5.19 26.61
C ARG A 86 -2.72 4.14 26.21
N GLY A 87 -2.25 3.33 27.16
CA GLY A 87 -1.33 2.22 26.89
C GLY A 87 -1.92 1.20 25.91
N GLN A 88 -3.19 0.82 26.08
CA GLN A 88 -3.89 -0.09 25.16
C GLN A 88 -3.99 0.50 23.74
N ILE A 89 -4.34 1.77 23.59
CA ILE A 89 -4.42 2.44 22.29
C ILE A 89 -3.07 2.43 21.58
N LEU A 90 -1.98 2.73 22.30
CA LEU A 90 -0.63 2.72 21.73
C LEU A 90 -0.22 1.31 21.27
N THR A 91 -0.48 0.28 22.09
CA THR A 91 -0.19 -1.11 21.72
C THR A 91 -0.97 -1.54 20.49
N ILE A 92 -2.28 -1.25 20.43
CA ILE A 92 -3.12 -1.57 19.26
C ILE A 92 -2.61 -0.84 18.01
N SER A 93 -2.27 0.45 18.14
CA SER A 93 -1.73 1.23 17.03
C SER A 93 -0.40 0.66 16.51
N GLY A 94 0.50 0.26 17.42
CA GLY A 94 1.76 -0.40 17.06
C GLY A 94 1.55 -1.72 16.32
N ILE A 95 0.59 -2.54 16.76
CA ILE A 95 0.22 -3.79 16.08
C ILE A 95 -0.30 -3.49 14.66
N ILE A 96 -1.20 -2.51 14.51
CA ILE A 96 -1.76 -2.13 13.21
C ILE A 96 -0.65 -1.67 12.26
N VAL A 97 0.25 -0.80 12.72
CA VAL A 97 1.41 -0.36 11.91
C VAL A 97 2.29 -1.53 11.52
N GLY A 98 2.55 -2.47 12.44
CA GLY A 98 3.28 -3.70 12.16
C GLY A 98 2.61 -4.55 11.08
N LEU A 99 1.29 -4.74 11.15
CA LEU A 99 0.52 -5.48 10.14
C LEU A 99 0.56 -4.80 8.77
N ILE A 100 0.46 -3.46 8.73
CA ILE A 100 0.59 -2.67 7.50
C ILE A 100 1.99 -2.85 6.90
N ALA A 101 3.04 -2.76 7.72
CA ALA A 101 4.42 -2.96 7.27
C ALA A 101 4.65 -4.38 6.70
N ILE A 102 4.18 -5.41 7.39
CA ILE A 102 4.26 -6.81 6.92
C ILE A 102 3.50 -6.96 5.60
N ASN A 103 2.28 -6.42 5.51
CA ASN A 103 1.50 -6.43 4.28
C ASN A 103 2.24 -5.74 3.12
N GLY A 104 2.88 -4.60 3.38
CA GLY A 104 3.70 -3.87 2.41
C GLY A 104 4.84 -4.73 1.86
N VAL A 105 5.60 -5.41 2.73
CA VAL A 105 6.70 -6.29 2.30
C VAL A 105 6.20 -7.46 1.44
N LEU A 106 5.09 -8.10 1.83
CA LEU A 106 4.49 -9.19 1.06
C LEU A 106 4.06 -8.72 -0.35
N ASN A 107 3.41 -7.56 -0.43
CA ASN A 107 2.98 -6.98 -1.71
C ASN A 107 4.17 -6.55 -2.57
N GLN A 108 5.20 -5.93 -1.98
CA GLN A 108 6.40 -5.53 -2.71
C GLN A 108 7.09 -6.74 -3.34
N ARG A 109 7.29 -7.82 -2.58
CA ARG A 109 7.89 -9.06 -3.09
C ARG A 109 7.05 -9.67 -4.21
N GLY A 110 5.73 -9.73 -4.03
CA GLY A 110 4.81 -10.26 -5.04
C GLY A 110 4.80 -9.44 -6.34
N LEU A 111 4.79 -8.11 -6.25
CA LEU A 111 4.87 -7.21 -7.39
C LEU A 111 6.23 -7.32 -8.11
N SER A 112 7.34 -7.34 -7.36
CA SER A 112 8.68 -7.52 -7.94
C SER A 112 8.80 -8.84 -8.69
N ALA A 113 8.30 -9.93 -8.12
CA ALA A 113 8.37 -11.25 -8.76
C ALA A 113 7.56 -11.29 -10.06
N ARG A 114 6.32 -10.78 -10.06
CA ARG A 114 5.49 -10.74 -11.27
C ARG A 114 6.07 -9.81 -12.33
N MET A 115 6.62 -8.66 -11.93
CA MET A 115 7.29 -7.76 -12.87
C MET A 115 8.51 -8.43 -13.51
N ALA A 116 9.34 -9.13 -12.73
CA ALA A 116 10.47 -9.86 -13.27
C ALA A 116 10.05 -10.92 -14.31
N THR A 117 8.90 -11.60 -14.10
CA THR A 117 8.34 -12.53 -15.09
C THR A 117 7.89 -11.82 -16.36
N VAL A 118 7.27 -10.65 -16.24
CA VAL A 118 6.89 -9.80 -17.37
C VAL A 118 8.13 -9.36 -18.15
N ASP A 119 9.17 -8.88 -17.47
CA ASP A 119 10.40 -8.42 -18.12
C ASP A 119 11.13 -9.56 -18.83
N SER A 120 11.22 -10.72 -18.18
CA SER A 120 11.80 -11.93 -18.79
C SER A 120 11.04 -12.39 -20.02
N SER A 121 9.70 -12.45 -19.95
CA SER A 121 8.88 -12.84 -21.11
C SER A 121 8.93 -11.81 -22.24
N ARG A 122 9.04 -10.52 -21.93
CA ARG A 122 9.27 -9.45 -22.92
C ARG A 122 10.61 -9.62 -23.61
N ALA A 123 11.68 -9.87 -22.85
CA ALA A 123 13.00 -10.13 -23.42
C ALA A 123 12.98 -11.35 -24.36
N ASN A 124 12.26 -12.42 -24.01
CA ASN A 124 12.10 -13.59 -24.89
C ASN A 124 11.39 -13.25 -26.22
N VAL A 125 10.41 -12.34 -26.21
CA VAL A 125 9.79 -11.87 -27.45
C VAL A 125 10.83 -11.13 -28.29
N GLU A 126 11.60 -10.23 -27.68
CA GLU A 126 12.60 -9.43 -28.37
C GLU A 126 13.70 -10.29 -29.01
N THR A 127 14.24 -11.26 -28.28
CA THR A 127 15.28 -12.16 -28.83
C THR A 127 14.75 -12.97 -30.01
N THR A 128 13.49 -13.36 -29.98
CA THR A 128 12.88 -14.11 -31.09
C THR A 128 12.61 -13.20 -32.30
N LEU A 129 12.21 -11.95 -32.07
CA LEU A 129 12.06 -10.95 -33.13
C LEU A 129 13.41 -10.61 -33.77
N GLN A 130 14.46 -10.48 -32.97
CA GLN A 130 15.82 -10.27 -33.46
C GLN A 130 16.28 -11.45 -34.33
N ARG A 131 16.08 -12.70 -33.87
CA ARG A 131 16.42 -13.89 -34.66
C ARG A 131 15.71 -13.92 -36.01
N ARG A 132 14.43 -13.50 -36.06
CA ARG A 132 13.70 -13.37 -37.32
C ARG A 132 14.37 -12.36 -38.26
N GLN A 133 14.75 -11.20 -37.74
CA GLN A 133 15.41 -10.16 -38.54
C GLN A 133 16.72 -10.68 -39.16
N ASP A 134 17.48 -11.47 -38.42
CA ASP A 134 18.72 -12.10 -38.91
C ASP A 134 18.47 -13.12 -40.04
N LEU A 135 17.28 -13.73 -40.10
CA LEU A 135 16.92 -14.74 -41.11
C LEU A 135 16.31 -14.15 -42.39
N LEU A 136 15.76 -12.93 -42.33
CA LEU A 136 15.16 -12.27 -43.49
C LEU A 136 16.11 -12.20 -44.70
N PRO A 137 17.40 -11.83 -44.55
CA PRO A 137 18.33 -11.80 -45.68
C PRO A 137 18.51 -13.18 -46.35
N ASN A 138 18.48 -14.27 -45.58
CA ASN A 138 18.64 -15.62 -46.12
C ASN A 138 17.47 -15.99 -47.03
N ILE A 139 16.26 -15.66 -46.60
CA ILE A 139 15.03 -15.94 -47.36
C ILE A 139 14.92 -15.04 -48.57
N GLN A 140 15.30 -13.77 -48.45
CA GLN A 140 15.36 -12.86 -49.59
C GLN A 140 16.33 -13.36 -50.66
N ARG A 141 17.49 -13.90 -50.27
CA ARG A 141 18.44 -14.53 -51.23
C ARG A 141 17.84 -15.78 -51.87
N LEU A 142 17.22 -16.66 -51.08
CA LEU A 142 16.57 -17.88 -51.56
C LEU A 142 15.46 -17.57 -52.59
N ALA A 143 14.58 -16.63 -52.25
CA ALA A 143 13.46 -16.21 -53.08
C ALA A 143 13.95 -15.57 -54.39
N LYS A 144 14.92 -14.66 -54.34
CA LYS A 144 15.50 -14.03 -55.54
C LYS A 144 16.16 -15.04 -56.48
N ALA A 145 16.82 -16.07 -55.93
CA ALA A 145 17.53 -17.07 -56.72
C ALA A 145 16.59 -18.07 -57.40
N ASN A 146 15.50 -18.47 -56.75
CA ASN A 146 14.69 -19.63 -57.18
C ASN A 146 13.27 -19.27 -57.62
N LEU A 147 12.78 -18.07 -57.30
CA LEU A 147 11.41 -17.62 -57.52
C LEU A 147 11.33 -16.39 -58.44
N ALA A 148 12.28 -16.19 -59.36
CA ALA A 148 12.39 -14.96 -60.17
C ALA A 148 11.12 -14.56 -60.95
N GLY A 149 10.27 -15.52 -61.32
CA GLY A 149 8.96 -15.28 -61.95
C GLY A 149 7.82 -14.90 -60.99
N GLU A 150 8.03 -15.01 -59.68
CA GLU A 150 7.01 -14.91 -58.63
C GLU A 150 7.14 -13.57 -57.89
N ARG A 151 6.98 -12.45 -58.61
CA ARG A 151 7.28 -11.11 -58.07
C ARG A 151 6.50 -10.77 -56.79
N GLU A 152 5.22 -11.13 -56.73
CA GLU A 152 4.37 -10.88 -55.56
C GLU A 152 4.83 -11.68 -54.34
N LEU A 153 5.19 -12.95 -54.54
CA LEU A 153 5.69 -13.81 -53.48
C LEU A 153 7.06 -13.32 -52.96
N ILE A 154 7.97 -12.90 -53.84
CA ILE A 154 9.25 -12.30 -53.44
C ILE A 154 8.99 -11.03 -52.61
N ALA A 155 8.06 -10.17 -53.03
CA ALA A 155 7.70 -8.97 -52.30
C ALA A 155 7.10 -9.29 -50.92
N ALA A 156 6.25 -10.32 -50.82
CA ALA A 156 5.67 -10.78 -49.57
C ALA A 156 6.74 -11.34 -48.61
N LEU A 157 7.65 -12.18 -49.10
CA LEU A 157 8.78 -12.73 -48.33
C LEU A 157 9.81 -11.68 -47.90
N SER A 158 9.82 -10.53 -48.57
CA SER A 158 10.71 -9.41 -48.22
C SER A 158 10.16 -8.55 -47.08
N LYS A 159 8.88 -8.72 -46.69
CA LYS A 159 8.28 -7.96 -45.60
C LYS A 159 8.84 -8.42 -44.24
N PRO A 160 9.00 -7.51 -43.27
CA PRO A 160 9.40 -7.88 -41.91
C PRO A 160 8.45 -8.86 -41.23
N ASN A 161 7.17 -8.82 -41.59
CA ASN A 161 6.09 -9.64 -41.02
C ASN A 161 5.57 -10.66 -42.05
N VAL A 162 6.43 -11.55 -42.54
CA VAL A 162 6.02 -12.68 -43.39
C VAL A 162 5.07 -13.59 -42.61
N ASP A 163 3.86 -13.81 -43.12
CA ASP A 163 2.89 -14.71 -42.52
C ASP A 163 3.13 -16.19 -42.89
N GLY A 164 2.52 -17.09 -42.13
CA GLY A 164 2.66 -18.53 -42.35
C GLY A 164 2.16 -18.98 -43.73
N ALA A 165 1.11 -18.35 -44.26
CA ALA A 165 0.56 -18.67 -45.57
C ALA A 165 1.55 -18.37 -46.70
N THR A 166 2.24 -17.23 -46.64
CA THR A 166 3.30 -16.86 -47.59
C THR A 166 4.47 -17.85 -47.52
N ILE A 167 4.85 -18.29 -46.31
CA ILE A 167 5.92 -19.28 -46.12
C ILE A 167 5.53 -20.63 -46.72
N GLU A 168 4.29 -21.06 -46.53
CA GLU A 168 3.79 -22.33 -47.08
C GLU A 168 3.73 -22.32 -48.62
N LEU A 169 3.20 -21.23 -49.20
CA LEU A 169 3.18 -21.04 -50.65
C LEU A 169 4.60 -21.02 -51.24
N ALA A 170 5.54 -20.36 -50.56
CA ALA A 170 6.94 -20.36 -50.96
C ALA A 170 7.57 -21.76 -50.90
N ARG A 171 7.26 -22.54 -49.85
CA ARG A 171 7.72 -23.92 -49.72
C ARG A 171 7.25 -24.76 -50.88
N GLN A 172 5.94 -24.74 -51.16
CA GLN A 172 5.36 -25.51 -52.26
C GLN A 172 5.99 -25.17 -53.62
N LYS A 173 6.20 -23.88 -53.91
CA LYS A 173 6.82 -23.46 -55.18
C LYS A 173 8.28 -23.86 -55.30
N LEU A 174 9.04 -23.86 -54.20
CA LEU A 174 10.42 -24.31 -54.19
C LEU A 174 10.52 -25.83 -54.34
N GLU A 175 9.63 -26.58 -53.68
CA GLU A 175 9.55 -28.04 -53.79
C GLU A 175 9.23 -28.48 -55.23
N ASN A 176 8.26 -27.83 -55.88
CA ASN A 176 7.93 -28.06 -57.30
C ASN A 176 9.11 -27.79 -58.25
N ARG A 177 10.09 -26.99 -57.81
CA ARG A 177 11.32 -26.67 -58.55
C ARG A 177 12.50 -27.55 -58.14
N GLY A 178 12.29 -28.54 -57.27
CA GLY A 178 13.35 -29.42 -56.74
C GLY A 178 14.31 -28.75 -55.76
N VAL A 179 13.97 -27.57 -55.22
CA VAL A 179 14.83 -26.79 -54.33
C VAL A 179 14.49 -27.13 -52.88
N GLN A 180 15.38 -27.89 -52.22
CA GLN A 180 15.31 -28.13 -50.78
C GLN A 180 16.15 -27.08 -50.05
N ASN A 181 15.53 -26.28 -49.19
CA ASN A 181 16.24 -25.29 -48.39
C ASN A 181 15.58 -25.10 -47.02
N GLY A 182 16.35 -25.31 -45.95
CA GLY A 182 15.86 -25.21 -44.57
C GLY A 182 15.58 -23.77 -44.07
N ALA A 183 15.86 -22.73 -44.86
CA ALA A 183 15.63 -21.35 -44.43
C ALA A 183 14.13 -21.04 -44.24
N LEU A 184 13.24 -21.64 -45.04
CA LEU A 184 11.80 -21.51 -44.86
C LEU A 184 11.32 -22.22 -43.59
N ASP A 185 11.91 -23.36 -43.26
CA ASP A 185 11.58 -24.09 -42.03
C ASP A 185 12.09 -23.35 -40.79
N GLU A 186 13.26 -22.71 -40.87
CA GLU A 186 13.81 -21.92 -39.79
C GLU A 186 12.96 -20.69 -39.46
N ILE A 187 12.47 -19.97 -40.48
CA ILE A 187 11.56 -18.83 -40.25
C ILE A 187 10.17 -19.28 -39.81
N ALA A 188 9.62 -20.37 -40.35
CA ALA A 188 8.34 -20.92 -39.89
C ALA A 188 8.44 -21.31 -38.40
N GLY A 189 9.52 -21.98 -38.02
CA GLY A 189 9.81 -22.32 -36.63
C GLY A 189 9.97 -21.08 -35.75
N THR A 190 10.61 -20.02 -36.26
CA THR A 190 10.76 -18.75 -35.55
C THR A 190 9.41 -18.04 -35.37
N GLU A 191 8.54 -18.03 -36.38
CA GLU A 191 7.20 -17.43 -36.30
C GLU A 191 6.34 -18.12 -35.23
N ASN A 192 6.37 -19.46 -35.18
CA ASN A 192 5.68 -20.21 -34.12
C ASN A 192 6.23 -19.85 -32.72
N ARG A 193 7.56 -19.71 -32.58
CA ARG A 193 8.18 -19.26 -31.32
C ARG A 193 7.76 -17.84 -30.95
N ILE A 194 7.63 -16.91 -31.91
CA ILE A 194 7.14 -15.54 -31.67
C ILE A 194 5.71 -15.60 -31.14
N ALA A 195 4.83 -16.39 -31.78
CA ALA A 195 3.44 -16.54 -31.34
C ALA A 195 3.35 -17.07 -29.90
N VAL A 196 4.15 -18.08 -29.55
CA VAL A 196 4.23 -18.63 -28.19
C VAL A 196 4.81 -17.61 -27.20
N ALA A 197 5.89 -16.91 -27.56
CA ALA A 197 6.52 -15.91 -26.70
C ALA A 197 5.58 -14.74 -26.41
N ARG A 198 4.87 -14.24 -27.43
CA ARG A 198 3.86 -13.17 -27.26
C ARG A 198 2.70 -13.61 -26.38
N ARG A 199 2.22 -14.85 -26.55
CA ARG A 199 1.18 -15.42 -25.67
C ARG A 199 1.66 -15.45 -24.22
N ARG A 200 2.85 -15.99 -23.95
CA ARG A 200 3.44 -16.04 -22.60
C ARG A 200 3.62 -14.65 -21.99
N PHE A 201 4.10 -13.68 -22.78
CA PHE A 201 4.17 -12.29 -22.33
C PHE A 201 2.79 -11.76 -21.95
N ASN A 202 1.79 -11.91 -22.83
CA ASN A 202 0.44 -11.42 -22.59
C ASN A 202 -0.21 -12.07 -21.35
N GLU A 203 0.05 -13.35 -21.11
CA GLU A 203 -0.38 -14.06 -19.90
C GLU A 203 0.25 -13.45 -18.65
N SER A 204 1.58 -13.28 -18.63
CA SER A 204 2.29 -12.69 -17.49
C SER A 204 1.89 -11.24 -17.23
N ALA A 205 1.75 -10.43 -18.28
CA ALA A 205 1.31 -9.04 -18.18
C ALA A 205 -0.14 -8.95 -17.68
N SER A 206 -1.01 -9.86 -18.11
CA SER A 206 -2.38 -9.95 -17.61
C SER A 206 -2.43 -10.35 -16.14
N GLU A 207 -1.60 -11.30 -15.71
CA GLU A 207 -1.50 -11.69 -14.31
C GLU A 207 -1.01 -10.52 -13.44
N TYR A 208 0.06 -9.84 -13.88
CA TYR A 208 0.53 -8.63 -13.24
C TYR A 208 -0.59 -7.59 -13.14
N ASN A 209 -1.28 -7.27 -14.25
CA ASN A 209 -2.35 -6.28 -14.27
C ASN A 209 -3.49 -6.61 -13.31
N ARG A 210 -3.93 -7.88 -13.26
CA ARG A 210 -4.99 -8.33 -12.33
C ARG A 210 -4.57 -8.14 -10.87
N ASN A 211 -3.35 -8.53 -10.52
CA ASN A 211 -2.86 -8.40 -9.16
C ASN A 211 -2.56 -6.94 -8.78
N ALA A 212 -1.93 -6.18 -9.66
CA ALA A 212 -1.57 -4.79 -9.45
C ALA A 212 -2.80 -3.86 -9.33
N SER A 213 -3.96 -4.29 -9.85
CA SER A 213 -5.22 -3.57 -9.76
C SER A 213 -6.10 -3.97 -8.56
N SER A 214 -5.79 -5.07 -7.87
CA SER A 214 -6.59 -5.53 -6.73
C SER A 214 -6.14 -4.91 -5.41
N PHE A 215 -7.08 -4.63 -4.49
CA PHE A 215 -6.75 -4.24 -3.13
C PHE A 215 -6.24 -5.45 -2.32
N PRO A 216 -5.22 -5.30 -1.45
CA PRO A 216 -4.49 -4.08 -1.10
C PRO A 216 -3.33 -3.71 -2.04
N THR A 217 -2.97 -4.59 -2.97
CA THR A 217 -1.83 -4.40 -3.89
C THR A 217 -1.85 -3.07 -4.64
N SER A 218 -3.03 -2.59 -5.06
CA SER A 218 -3.19 -1.35 -5.83
C SER A 218 -2.69 -0.10 -5.12
N VAL A 219 -2.77 -0.06 -3.79
CA VAL A 219 -2.22 1.01 -2.93
C VAL A 219 -0.70 0.90 -2.89
N TRP A 220 -0.20 -0.28 -2.53
CA TRP A 220 1.23 -0.54 -2.41
C TRP A 220 1.99 -0.38 -3.73
N ARG A 221 1.36 -0.73 -4.86
CA ARG A 221 1.87 -0.47 -6.19
C ARG A 221 2.19 1.01 -6.40
N GLY A 222 1.31 1.91 -5.96
CA GLY A 222 1.55 3.35 -6.02
C GLY A 222 2.70 3.80 -5.10
N VAL A 223 2.71 3.30 -3.86
CA VAL A 223 3.76 3.60 -2.87
C VAL A 223 5.15 3.18 -3.37
N PHE A 224 5.26 1.98 -3.95
CA PHE A 224 6.51 1.43 -4.47
C PHE A 224 6.76 1.77 -5.95
N ARG A 225 5.93 2.65 -6.55
CA ARG A 225 6.07 3.15 -7.93
C ARG A 225 6.09 2.08 -9.03
N PHE A 226 5.43 0.95 -8.79
CA PHE A 226 5.20 -0.04 -9.84
C PHE A 226 4.18 0.50 -10.87
N PRO A 227 4.32 0.16 -12.16
CA PRO A 227 3.42 0.64 -13.20
C PRO A 227 1.98 0.17 -12.95
N ALA A 228 1.01 1.04 -13.21
CA ALA A 228 -0.42 0.74 -13.03
C ALA A 228 -0.90 -0.43 -13.89
N ARG A 229 -0.32 -0.54 -15.09
CA ARG A 229 -0.60 -1.55 -16.09
C ARG A 229 0.66 -1.80 -16.93
N VAL A 230 0.78 -3.01 -17.43
CA VAL A 230 1.66 -3.39 -18.54
C VAL A 230 0.79 -3.65 -19.77
N ASP A 231 1.15 -3.02 -20.89
CA ASP A 231 0.46 -3.22 -22.16
C ASP A 231 0.72 -4.60 -22.73
N LEU A 232 -0.32 -5.18 -23.32
CA LEU A 232 -0.25 -6.47 -24.01
C LEU A 232 0.32 -6.27 -25.42
N PHE A 233 1.04 -7.27 -25.93
CA PHE A 233 1.27 -7.35 -27.37
C PHE A 233 -0.07 -7.55 -28.08
N ALA A 234 -0.37 -6.70 -29.05
CA ALA A 234 -1.56 -6.83 -29.87
C ALA A 234 -1.62 -8.24 -30.49
N ALA A 235 -2.80 -8.86 -30.46
CA ALA A 235 -3.02 -10.08 -31.22
C ALA A 235 -2.83 -9.75 -32.71
N ASP A 236 -1.97 -10.50 -33.37
CA ASP A 236 -1.73 -10.32 -34.80
C ASP A 236 -3.06 -10.54 -35.54
N LYS A 237 -3.50 -9.53 -36.30
CA LYS A 237 -4.79 -9.57 -37.03
C LYS A 237 -4.85 -10.71 -38.04
N SER A 238 -3.71 -11.30 -38.40
CA SER A 238 -3.57 -12.48 -39.25
C SER A 238 -4.15 -13.77 -38.65
N ALA A 239 -4.42 -13.83 -37.35
CA ALA A 239 -5.10 -14.98 -36.74
C ALA A 239 -6.64 -14.96 -36.92
N GLN A 240 -7.22 -13.85 -37.39
CA GLN A 240 -8.68 -13.68 -37.53
C GLN A 240 -9.19 -13.81 -38.97
N THR A 241 -8.29 -13.84 -39.97
CA THR A 241 -8.66 -14.14 -41.36
C THR A 241 -8.25 -15.56 -41.68
N ALA A 242 -9.16 -16.51 -41.48
CA ALA A 242 -9.07 -17.79 -42.16
C ALA A 242 -9.03 -17.53 -43.67
N PRO A 243 -8.15 -18.18 -44.45
CA PRO A 243 -8.12 -17.98 -45.89
C PRO A 243 -9.41 -18.56 -46.50
N THR A 244 -10.26 -17.70 -47.06
CA THR A 244 -11.17 -18.10 -48.13
C THR A 244 -10.33 -18.22 -49.39
N LEU A 245 -10.02 -19.46 -49.76
CA LEU A 245 -9.47 -19.79 -51.06
C LEU A 245 -10.65 -19.81 -52.05
N ASP A 246 -10.66 -18.87 -52.98
CA ASP A 246 -11.39 -18.96 -54.25
C ASP A 246 -10.49 -19.61 -55.31
#